data_AF-A0A7V4GEH4-F1
#
_entry.id   AF-A0A7V4GEH4-F1
#
_cell.length_a   1.000
_cell.length_b   1.000
_cell.length_c   1.000
_cell.angle_alpha   90.00
_cell.angle_beta   90.00
_cell.angle_gamma   90.00
#
_symmetry.space_group_name_H-M   'P 1'
#
loop_
_entity.id
_entity.type
_entity.pdbx_description
1 polymer ?
#
loop_
_entity_poly.entity_id
_entity_poly.type
_entity_poly.pdbx_seq_one_letter_code
_entity_poly.pdbx_strand_id
1 'polypeptide(L)'
;MEEQKKTETERAADEKPKPLDRFELAAAVLLGLAAVGSAWATYQGDLWGGQSSEAYGEAATLATKASTSFGLGVTAVARDMNLDLQAKQLVLEGVTTEDPVVKQRQLTVAKYLYTRQISEDGYRALGFPPEYYTDDDDKAAAFPDELLLAGLDRELGEEYIMGMLKDGLEQFEQADGKFEGGRQANGTSDNFGFDVVLFTVSLFLAGIALVFKTRIRWAFLGLGFVVFAGATAYLFTIPWA
;
A
#
# COMPACT_ATOMS: atom_id res chain seq x y z
N MET A 1 -27.10 -50.74 -57.20
CA MET A 1 -26.51 -50.00 -56.06
C MET A 1 -25.41 -49.03 -56.47
N GLU A 2 -24.65 -49.27 -57.54
CA GLU A 2 -23.66 -48.30 -58.05
C GLU A 2 -24.28 -47.02 -58.64
N GLU A 3 -25.47 -47.11 -59.24
CA GLU A 3 -26.12 -45.97 -59.88
C GLU A 3 -26.61 -44.93 -58.87
N GLN A 4 -27.15 -45.35 -57.71
CA GLN A 4 -27.55 -44.45 -56.62
C GLN A 4 -26.37 -43.74 -55.96
N LYS A 5 -25.22 -44.41 -55.85
CA LYS A 5 -23.99 -43.83 -55.26
C LYS A 5 -23.39 -42.76 -56.17
N LYS A 6 -23.55 -42.89 -57.49
CA LYS A 6 -23.12 -41.89 -58.49
C LYS A 6 -24.02 -40.64 -58.43
N THR A 7 -25.33 -40.82 -58.29
CA THR A 7 -26.30 -39.72 -58.17
C THR A 7 -26.14 -38.91 -56.88
N GLU A 8 -25.77 -39.55 -55.77
CA GLU A 8 -25.46 -38.85 -54.51
C GLU A 8 -24.12 -38.10 -54.55
N THR A 9 -23.12 -38.68 -55.21
CA THR A 9 -21.79 -38.05 -55.37
C THR A 9 -21.84 -36.83 -56.30
N GLU A 10 -22.67 -36.85 -57.34
CA GLU A 10 -22.90 -35.70 -58.22
C GLU A 10 -23.79 -34.63 -57.56
N ARG A 11 -24.77 -35.01 -56.71
CA ARG A 11 -25.56 -34.06 -55.92
C ARG A 11 -24.75 -33.33 -54.86
N ALA A 12 -23.79 -34.00 -54.24
CA ALA A 12 -22.90 -33.40 -53.24
C ALA A 12 -21.85 -32.46 -53.85
N ALA A 13 -21.54 -32.62 -55.16
CA ALA A 13 -20.53 -31.83 -55.85
C ALA A 13 -21.03 -30.46 -56.37
N ASP A 14 -22.36 -30.22 -56.42
CA ASP A 14 -22.97 -29.00 -56.95
C ASP A 14 -23.68 -28.13 -55.88
N GLU A 15 -23.53 -28.47 -54.60
CA GLU A 15 -23.93 -27.55 -53.52
C GLU A 15 -22.94 -26.38 -53.44
N LYS A 16 -23.19 -25.38 -54.28
CA LYS A 16 -22.53 -24.07 -54.16
C LYS A 16 -22.71 -23.58 -52.72
N PRO A 17 -21.65 -23.15 -52.02
CA PRO A 17 -21.76 -22.68 -50.65
C PRO A 17 -22.80 -21.57 -50.61
N LYS A 18 -23.85 -21.74 -49.79
CA LYS A 18 -24.88 -20.71 -49.64
C LYS A 18 -24.19 -19.42 -49.21
N PRO A 19 -24.47 -18.29 -49.89
CA PRO A 19 -23.91 -17.00 -49.47
C PRO A 19 -24.40 -16.70 -48.05
N LEU A 20 -23.47 -16.30 -47.18
CA LEU A 20 -23.77 -15.93 -45.79
C LEU A 20 -24.90 -14.89 -45.74
N ASP A 21 -25.93 -15.16 -44.93
CA ASP A 21 -26.98 -14.18 -44.65
C ASP A 21 -26.31 -12.94 -44.02
N ARG A 22 -26.67 -11.73 -44.49
CA ARG A 22 -26.15 -10.47 -43.93
C ARG A 22 -26.38 -10.39 -42.41
N PHE A 23 -27.46 -11.01 -41.94
CA PHE A 23 -27.74 -11.14 -40.51
C PHE A 23 -26.69 -11.98 -39.78
N GLU A 24 -26.34 -13.16 -40.32
CA GLU A 24 -25.34 -14.06 -39.71
C GLU A 24 -23.97 -13.39 -39.66
N LEU A 25 -23.59 -12.67 -40.73
CA LEU A 25 -22.37 -11.87 -40.77
C LEU A 25 -22.39 -10.78 -39.70
N ALA A 26 -23.49 -10.02 -39.56
CA ALA A 26 -23.59 -8.95 -38.56
C ALA A 26 -23.51 -9.48 -37.12
N ALA A 27 -24.19 -10.60 -36.82
CA ALA A 27 -24.13 -11.25 -35.52
C ALA A 27 -22.73 -11.81 -35.22
N ALA A 28 -22.07 -12.43 -36.21
CA ALA A 28 -20.71 -12.94 -36.08
C ALA A 28 -19.69 -11.81 -35.85
N VAL A 29 -19.84 -10.67 -36.54
CA VAL A 29 -19.00 -9.49 -36.33
C VAL A 29 -19.20 -8.92 -34.91
N LEU A 30 -20.45 -8.78 -34.46
CA LEU A 30 -20.74 -8.29 -33.10
C LEU A 30 -20.15 -9.22 -32.03
N LEU A 31 -20.25 -10.55 -32.23
CA LEU A 31 -19.62 -11.54 -31.36
C LEU A 31 -18.09 -11.36 -31.33
N GLY A 32 -17.45 -11.28 -32.49
CA GLY A 32 -16.01 -11.10 -32.57
C GLY A 32 -15.52 -9.81 -31.91
N LEU A 33 -16.20 -8.69 -32.16
CA LEU A 33 -15.85 -7.40 -31.58
C LEU A 33 -16.06 -7.37 -30.06
N ALA A 34 -17.17 -7.92 -29.56
CA ALA A 34 -17.41 -7.99 -28.12
C ALA A 34 -16.41 -8.92 -27.42
N ALA A 35 -15.97 -10.01 -28.06
CA ALA A 35 -14.92 -10.87 -27.52
C ALA A 35 -13.56 -10.16 -27.43
N VAL A 36 -13.19 -9.39 -28.47
CA VAL A 36 -11.96 -8.58 -28.46
C VAL A 36 -12.03 -7.48 -27.40
N GLY A 37 -13.17 -6.78 -27.30
CA GLY A 37 -13.40 -5.76 -26.27
C GLY A 37 -13.28 -6.33 -24.86
N SER A 38 -13.91 -7.49 -24.61
CA SER A 38 -13.78 -8.22 -23.35
C SER A 38 -12.34 -8.58 -23.03
N ALA A 39 -11.60 -9.15 -24.00
CA ALA A 39 -10.20 -9.52 -23.79
C ALA A 39 -9.31 -8.31 -23.49
N TRP A 40 -9.56 -7.18 -24.17
CA TRP A 40 -8.85 -5.93 -23.93
C TRP A 40 -9.15 -5.36 -22.54
N ALA A 41 -10.43 -5.32 -22.14
CA ALA A 41 -10.83 -4.88 -20.81
C ALA A 41 -10.22 -5.76 -19.71
N THR A 42 -10.22 -7.09 -19.87
CA THR A 42 -9.54 -8.01 -18.94
C THR A 42 -8.04 -7.68 -18.82
N TYR A 43 -7.33 -7.52 -19.94
CA TYR A 43 -5.91 -7.20 -19.93
C TYR A 43 -5.62 -5.89 -19.18
N GLN A 44 -6.40 -4.84 -19.43
CA GLN A 44 -6.26 -3.56 -18.73
C GLN A 44 -6.60 -3.69 -17.23
N GLY A 45 -7.65 -4.43 -16.89
CA GLY A 45 -8.01 -4.72 -15.51
C GLY A 45 -6.91 -5.45 -14.76
N ASP A 46 -6.28 -6.44 -15.37
CA ASP A 46 -5.17 -7.21 -14.78
C ASP A 46 -3.93 -6.34 -14.54
N LEU A 47 -3.61 -5.40 -15.44
CA LEU A 47 -2.51 -4.45 -15.24
C LEU A 47 -2.72 -3.57 -14.02
N TRP A 48 -3.91 -2.99 -13.87
CA TRP A 48 -4.29 -2.20 -12.68
C TRP A 48 -4.33 -3.06 -11.42
N GLY A 49 -4.80 -4.30 -11.51
CA GLY A 49 -4.79 -5.27 -10.40
C GLY A 49 -3.38 -5.66 -9.97
N GLY A 50 -2.43 -5.70 -10.90
CA GLY A 50 -1.00 -5.85 -10.64
C GLY A 50 -0.45 -4.66 -9.86
N GLN A 51 -0.71 -3.44 -10.33
CA GLN A 51 -0.28 -2.21 -9.65
C GLN A 51 -0.86 -2.10 -8.23
N SER A 52 -2.14 -2.47 -8.03
CA SER A 52 -2.74 -2.45 -6.69
C SER A 52 -2.09 -3.48 -5.76
N SER A 53 -1.83 -4.69 -6.27
CA SER A 53 -1.19 -5.76 -5.49
C SER A 53 0.22 -5.38 -5.06
N GLU A 54 1.00 -4.76 -5.95
CA GLU A 54 2.33 -4.22 -5.66
C GLU A 54 2.26 -3.11 -4.59
N ALA A 55 1.39 -2.12 -4.80
CA ALA A 55 1.21 -1.01 -3.86
C ALA A 55 0.78 -1.47 -2.47
N TYR A 56 -0.12 -2.46 -2.36
CA TYR A 56 -0.50 -3.06 -1.07
C TYR A 56 0.66 -3.84 -0.43
N GLY A 57 1.47 -4.54 -1.22
CA GLY A 57 2.67 -5.22 -0.73
C GLY A 57 3.72 -4.24 -0.18
N GLU A 58 3.95 -3.13 -0.87
CA GLU A 58 4.80 -2.05 -0.40
C GLU A 58 4.27 -1.40 0.88
N ALA A 59 2.97 -1.09 0.91
CA ALA A 59 2.31 -0.52 2.09
C ALA A 59 2.45 -1.42 3.32
N ALA A 60 2.18 -2.72 3.19
CA ALA A 60 2.34 -3.68 4.29
C ALA A 60 3.78 -3.77 4.80
N THR A 61 4.74 -3.75 3.86
CA THR A 61 6.17 -3.75 4.20
C THR A 61 6.57 -2.48 4.94
N LEU A 62 6.13 -1.32 4.47
CA LEU A 62 6.39 -0.03 5.11
C LEU A 62 5.74 0.04 6.49
N ALA A 63 4.48 -0.37 6.64
CA ALA A 63 3.78 -0.39 7.94
C ALA A 63 4.48 -1.29 8.98
N THR A 64 5.08 -2.40 8.54
CA THR A 64 5.87 -3.28 9.42
C THR A 64 7.16 -2.60 9.87
N LYS A 65 7.87 -1.93 8.97
CA LYS A 65 9.06 -1.14 9.30
C LYS A 65 8.71 0.03 10.23
N ALA A 66 7.63 0.74 9.92
CA ALA A 66 7.10 1.85 10.71
C ALA A 66 6.80 1.42 12.14
N SER A 67 6.10 0.29 12.31
CA SER A 67 5.80 -0.29 13.62
C SER A 67 7.07 -0.64 14.40
N THR A 68 8.09 -1.14 13.72
CA THR A 68 9.39 -1.45 14.33
C THR A 68 10.09 -0.18 14.80
N SER A 69 10.27 0.81 13.92
CA SER A 69 10.93 2.07 14.24
C SER A 69 10.18 2.86 15.32
N PHE A 70 8.85 2.95 15.22
CA PHE A 70 8.02 3.57 16.24
C PHE A 70 8.17 2.88 17.60
N GLY A 71 8.13 1.54 17.62
CA GLY A 71 8.33 0.76 18.85
C GLY A 71 9.71 0.95 19.47
N LEU A 72 10.77 1.03 18.66
CA LEU A 72 12.11 1.36 19.11
C LEU A 72 12.18 2.78 19.72
N GLY A 73 11.55 3.76 19.07
CA GLY A 73 11.42 5.13 19.57
C GLY A 73 10.70 5.19 20.93
N VAL A 74 9.54 4.54 21.05
CA VAL A 74 8.79 4.44 22.33
C VAL A 74 9.65 3.80 23.42
N THR A 75 10.38 2.72 23.09
CA THR A 75 11.26 2.03 24.04
C THR A 75 12.41 2.92 24.49
N ALA A 76 13.03 3.66 23.57
CA ALA A 76 14.12 4.58 23.87
C ALA A 76 13.64 5.74 24.74
N VAL A 77 12.49 6.36 24.43
CA VAL A 77 11.86 7.41 25.26
C VAL A 77 11.59 6.89 26.67
N ALA A 78 10.97 5.71 26.80
CA ALA A 78 10.67 5.13 28.11
C ALA A 78 11.94 4.83 28.91
N ARG A 79 12.98 4.27 28.27
CA ARG A 79 14.28 4.03 28.90
C ARG A 79 14.89 5.35 29.39
N ASP A 80 14.94 6.36 28.55
CA ASP A 80 15.59 7.63 28.85
C ASP A 80 14.85 8.41 29.95
N MET A 81 13.51 8.39 29.96
CA MET A 81 12.71 8.92 31.08
C MET A 81 13.01 8.22 32.41
N ASN A 82 13.21 6.90 32.40
CA ASN A 82 13.58 6.16 33.60
C ASN A 82 15.00 6.49 34.07
N LEU A 83 15.94 6.64 33.13
CA LEU A 83 17.32 7.04 33.44
C LEU A 83 17.37 8.46 33.99
N ASP A 84 16.62 9.39 33.41
CA ASP A 84 16.50 10.77 33.90
C ASP A 84 15.91 10.81 35.31
N LEU A 85 14.81 10.09 35.56
CA LEU A 85 14.23 9.99 36.90
C LEU A 85 15.22 9.42 37.92
N GLN A 86 15.94 8.36 37.56
CA GLN A 86 16.94 7.74 38.43
C GLN A 86 18.11 8.69 38.72
N ALA A 87 18.60 9.39 37.71
CA ALA A 87 19.66 10.35 37.86
C ALA A 87 19.22 11.53 38.75
N LYS A 88 18.02 12.08 38.55
CA LYS A 88 17.44 13.13 39.40
C LYS A 88 17.33 12.69 40.86
N GLN A 89 16.89 11.46 41.13
CA GLN A 89 16.85 10.90 42.49
C GLN A 89 18.24 10.84 43.13
N LEU A 90 19.25 10.38 42.40
CA LEU A 90 20.63 10.33 42.87
C LEU A 90 21.21 11.73 43.12
N VAL A 91 20.95 12.68 42.23
CA VAL A 91 21.37 14.08 42.42
C VAL A 91 20.74 14.65 43.68
N LEU A 92 19.42 14.47 43.87
CA LEU A 92 18.72 14.97 45.05
C LEU A 92 19.25 14.37 46.35
N GLU A 93 19.49 13.06 46.41
CA GLU A 93 20.09 12.40 47.57
C GLU A 93 21.53 12.91 47.82
N GLY A 94 22.32 13.07 46.76
CA GLY A 94 23.71 13.54 46.83
C GLY A 94 23.86 14.97 47.35
N VAL A 95 22.90 15.84 47.05
CA VAL A 95 22.93 17.23 47.54
C VAL A 95 22.26 17.42 48.89
N THR A 96 21.50 16.44 49.37
CA THR A 96 20.80 16.49 50.67
C THR A 96 21.52 15.72 51.78
N THR A 97 22.41 14.79 51.45
CA THR A 97 23.19 14.02 52.43
C THR A 97 24.36 14.84 53.03
N GLU A 98 24.66 14.59 54.31
CA GLU A 98 25.83 15.15 54.99
C GLU A 98 27.09 14.27 54.82
N ASP A 99 26.95 13.02 54.38
CA ASP A 99 28.09 12.09 54.20
C ASP A 99 28.82 12.37 52.87
N PRO A 100 30.11 12.78 52.91
CA PRO A 100 30.85 13.16 51.72
C PRO A 100 31.12 11.98 50.76
N VAL A 101 31.24 10.75 51.28
CA VAL A 101 31.47 9.55 50.47
C VAL A 101 30.19 9.20 49.70
N VAL A 102 29.05 9.29 50.37
CA VAL A 102 27.74 9.03 49.78
C VAL A 102 27.42 10.06 48.70
N LYS A 103 27.65 11.35 48.99
CA LYS A 103 27.52 12.44 48.02
C LYS A 103 28.35 12.19 46.76
N GLN A 104 29.64 11.91 46.91
CA GLN A 104 30.53 11.65 45.77
C GLN A 104 30.03 10.47 44.94
N ARG A 105 29.64 9.37 45.59
CA ARG A 105 29.15 8.17 44.91
C ARG A 105 27.89 8.47 44.10
N GLN A 106 26.90 9.13 44.69
CA GLN A 106 25.62 9.43 44.03
C GLN A 106 25.80 10.33 42.82
N LEU A 107 26.54 11.44 42.99
CA LEU A 107 26.79 12.35 41.88
C LEU A 107 27.60 11.68 40.77
N THR A 108 28.57 10.82 41.11
CA THR A 108 29.32 10.04 40.10
C THR A 108 28.42 9.12 39.28
N VAL A 109 27.49 8.41 39.94
CA VAL A 109 26.54 7.53 39.22
C VAL A 109 25.58 8.38 38.37
N ALA A 110 25.08 9.50 38.88
CA ALA A 110 24.21 10.39 38.11
C ALA A 110 24.90 10.92 36.84
N LYS A 111 26.18 11.33 36.93
CA LYS A 111 26.99 11.72 35.76
C LYS A 111 27.02 10.61 34.73
N TYR A 112 27.37 9.39 35.16
CA TYR A 112 27.44 8.23 34.27
C TYR A 112 26.11 7.95 33.55
N LEU A 113 24.98 8.06 34.25
CA LEU A 113 23.66 7.85 33.62
C LEU A 113 23.42 8.86 32.49
N TYR A 114 23.74 10.14 32.69
CA TYR A 114 23.55 11.16 31.66
C TYR A 114 24.63 11.14 30.57
N THR A 115 25.91 10.94 30.90
CA THR A 115 26.99 11.05 29.91
C THR A 115 27.20 9.77 29.10
N ARG A 116 26.65 8.63 29.54
CA ARG A 116 26.89 7.31 28.92
C ARG A 116 25.65 6.47 28.63
N GLN A 117 24.59 6.57 29.45
CA GLN A 117 23.47 5.60 29.38
C GLN A 117 22.23 6.15 28.66
N ILE A 118 21.88 7.41 28.89
CA ILE A 118 20.79 8.06 28.18
C ILE A 118 21.14 8.18 26.68
N SER A 119 20.14 8.22 25.80
CA SER A 119 20.43 8.51 24.39
C SER A 119 21.00 9.92 24.22
N GLU A 120 21.76 10.11 23.14
CA GLU A 120 22.30 11.41 22.77
C GLU A 120 21.19 12.46 22.58
N ASP A 121 20.06 12.07 21.98
CA ASP A 121 18.91 12.95 21.80
C ASP A 121 18.28 13.36 23.14
N GLY A 122 18.18 12.42 24.09
CA GLY A 122 17.70 12.70 25.45
C GLY A 122 18.64 13.64 26.20
N TYR A 123 19.95 13.40 26.10
CA TYR A 123 20.98 14.26 26.68
C TYR A 123 20.91 15.70 26.15
N ARG A 124 20.79 15.85 24.83
CA ARG A 124 20.64 17.15 24.16
C ARG A 124 19.32 17.82 24.51
N ALA A 125 18.22 17.07 24.62
CA ALA A 125 16.92 17.59 25.02
C ALA A 125 16.93 18.16 26.45
N LEU A 126 17.72 17.57 27.34
CA LEU A 126 17.98 18.11 28.67
C LEU A 126 18.94 19.32 28.65
N GLY A 127 19.37 19.79 27.48
CA GLY A 127 20.20 20.98 27.31
C GLY A 127 21.59 20.87 27.93
N PHE A 128 22.12 19.66 28.05
CA PHE A 128 23.47 19.45 28.55
C PHE A 128 24.53 19.68 27.45
N PRO A 129 25.74 20.16 27.80
CA PRO A 129 26.78 20.46 26.83
C PRO A 129 27.32 19.18 26.16
N PRO A 130 27.34 19.08 24.83
CA PRO A 130 27.64 17.85 24.10
C PRO A 130 29.07 17.32 24.32
N GLU A 131 30.01 18.16 24.75
CA GLU A 131 31.40 17.79 25.01
C GLU A 131 31.57 16.72 26.10
N TYR A 132 30.57 16.55 26.96
CA TYR A 132 30.58 15.56 28.04
C TYR A 132 29.81 14.28 27.70
N TYR A 133 29.05 14.24 26.61
CA TYR A 133 28.47 13.00 26.09
C TYR A 133 29.54 12.28 25.26
N THR A 134 30.34 11.45 25.92
CA THR A 134 31.57 10.92 25.32
C THR A 134 31.98 9.57 25.88
N ASP A 135 32.75 8.82 25.08
CA ASP A 135 33.39 7.57 25.48
C ASP A 135 34.65 7.76 26.35
N ASP A 136 35.13 8.98 26.48
CA ASP A 136 36.28 9.34 27.31
C ASP A 136 35.85 9.49 28.78
N ASP A 137 36.25 8.52 29.61
CA ASP A 137 35.85 8.46 31.02
C ASP A 137 36.31 9.69 31.82
N ASP A 138 37.47 10.27 31.50
CA ASP A 138 37.98 11.46 32.21
C ASP A 138 37.12 12.68 31.89
N LYS A 139 36.73 12.85 30.62
CA LYS A 139 35.82 13.92 30.21
C LYS A 139 34.42 13.72 30.77
N ALA A 140 33.88 12.51 30.71
CA ALA A 140 32.57 12.19 31.28
C ALA A 140 32.54 12.43 32.80
N ALA A 141 33.61 12.06 33.52
CA ALA A 141 33.75 12.31 34.96
C ALA A 141 33.88 13.81 35.30
N ALA A 142 34.45 14.59 34.38
CA ALA A 142 34.56 16.04 34.50
C ALA A 142 33.24 16.81 34.31
N PHE A 143 32.11 16.11 34.08
CA PHE A 143 30.78 16.75 34.01
C PHE A 143 30.49 17.54 35.31
N PRO A 144 30.25 18.86 35.23
CA PRO A 144 30.05 19.71 36.41
C PRO A 144 28.80 19.37 37.23
N ASP A 145 28.92 19.37 38.56
CA ASP A 145 27.80 19.15 39.48
C ASP A 145 26.72 20.24 39.35
N GLU A 146 27.12 21.46 39.01
CA GLU A 146 26.21 22.59 38.75
C GLU A 146 25.25 22.30 37.58
N LEU A 147 25.72 21.58 36.56
CA LEU A 147 24.89 21.17 35.44
C LEU A 147 23.92 20.06 35.84
N LEU A 148 24.33 19.10 36.69
CA LEU A 148 23.41 18.10 37.24
C LEU A 148 22.26 18.75 38.01
N LEU A 149 22.58 19.74 38.84
CA LEU A 149 21.58 20.50 39.60
C LEU A 149 20.64 21.27 38.67
N ALA A 150 21.17 21.95 37.66
CA ALA A 150 20.36 22.64 36.66
C ALA A 150 19.47 21.67 35.85
N GLY A 151 19.84 20.41 35.75
CA GLY A 151 19.06 19.34 35.11
C GLY A 151 17.83 18.91 35.92
N LEU A 152 17.76 19.18 37.22
CA LEU A 152 16.61 18.84 38.05
C LEU A 152 15.31 19.53 37.58
N ASP A 153 15.43 20.73 37.01
CA ASP A 153 14.30 21.54 36.51
C ASP A 153 14.00 21.30 35.02
N ARG A 154 14.75 20.42 34.34
CA ARG A 154 14.62 20.15 32.91
C ARG A 154 13.94 18.81 32.69
N GLU A 155 13.16 18.71 31.62
CA GLU A 155 12.35 17.52 31.33
C GLU A 155 12.52 17.07 29.89
N LEU A 156 12.38 15.76 29.66
CA LEU A 156 12.26 15.18 28.33
C LEU A 156 10.86 15.49 27.77
N GLY A 157 10.75 16.67 27.14
CA GLY A 157 9.50 17.23 26.65
C GLY A 157 8.97 16.65 25.34
N GLU A 158 7.84 17.20 24.89
CA GLU A 158 7.13 16.75 23.68
C GLU A 158 8.01 16.80 22.43
N GLU A 159 8.87 17.80 22.27
CA GLU A 159 9.77 17.92 21.12
C GLU A 159 10.74 16.73 21.03
N TYR A 160 11.30 16.29 22.16
CA TYR A 160 12.14 15.11 22.21
C TYR A 160 11.34 13.83 21.89
N ILE A 161 10.17 13.67 22.50
CA ILE A 161 9.31 12.50 22.27
C ILE A 161 8.94 12.41 20.79
N MET A 162 8.47 13.50 20.20
CA MET A 162 8.09 13.55 18.78
C MET A 162 9.29 13.36 17.87
N GLY A 163 10.46 13.89 18.22
CA GLY A 163 11.72 13.63 17.51
C GLY A 163 12.06 12.14 17.46
N MET A 164 11.97 11.45 18.60
CA MET A 164 12.25 10.01 18.70
C MET A 164 11.24 9.12 17.95
N LEU A 165 10.00 9.60 17.77
CA LEU A 165 8.94 8.86 17.08
C LEU A 165 8.81 9.22 15.60
N LYS A 166 9.49 10.29 15.16
CA LYS A 166 9.36 10.90 13.84
C LYS A 166 9.51 9.90 12.71
N ASP A 167 10.60 9.14 12.70
CA ASP A 167 10.90 8.19 11.63
C ASP A 167 9.79 7.13 11.47
N GLY A 168 9.25 6.63 12.60
CA GLY A 168 8.15 5.67 12.57
C GLY A 168 6.85 6.30 12.04
N LEU A 169 6.54 7.53 12.46
CA LEU A 169 5.36 8.27 12.01
C LEU A 169 5.41 8.60 10.51
N GLU A 170 6.55 9.07 10.01
CA GLU A 170 6.75 9.35 8.58
C GLU A 170 6.64 8.09 7.73
N GLN A 171 7.09 6.94 8.23
CA GLN A 171 6.94 5.66 7.53
C GLN A 171 5.49 5.17 7.51
N PHE A 172 4.71 5.40 8.57
CA PHE A 172 3.28 5.13 8.56
C PHE A 172 2.56 5.97 7.51
N GLU A 173 2.86 7.27 7.44
CA GLU A 173 2.28 8.15 6.43
C GLU A 173 2.62 7.69 4.99
N GLN A 174 3.86 7.26 4.76
CA GLN A 174 4.26 6.67 3.48
C GLN A 174 3.50 5.37 3.17
N ALA A 175 3.29 4.51 4.18
CA ALA A 175 2.52 3.28 4.03
C ALA A 175 1.06 3.58 3.65
N ASP A 176 0.44 4.55 4.30
CA ASP A 176 -0.93 5.00 4.01
C ASP A 176 -1.04 5.56 2.59
N GLY A 177 -0.06 6.36 2.15
CA GLY A 177 -0.01 6.87 0.78
C GLY A 177 0.05 5.75 -0.27
N LYS A 178 0.86 4.71 -0.02
CA LYS A 178 0.93 3.52 -0.89
C LYS A 178 -0.36 2.72 -0.87
N PHE A 179 -0.97 2.55 0.29
CA PHE A 179 -2.24 1.85 0.42
C PHE A 179 -3.36 2.56 -0.34
N GLU A 180 -3.42 3.90 -0.26
CA GLU A 180 -4.40 4.70 -1.00
C GLU A 180 -4.19 4.61 -2.51
N GLY A 181 -2.93 4.66 -2.98
CA GLY A 181 -2.59 4.42 -4.39
C GLY A 181 -3.05 3.04 -4.86
N GLY A 182 -2.81 2.00 -4.05
CA GLY A 182 -3.29 0.64 -4.31
C GLY A 182 -4.82 0.55 -4.38
N ARG A 183 -5.53 1.29 -3.54
CA ARG A 183 -7.00 1.34 -3.55
C ARG A 183 -7.56 1.97 -4.83
N GLN A 184 -6.95 3.07 -5.29
CA GLN A 184 -7.34 3.72 -6.54
C GLN A 184 -7.08 2.81 -7.76
N ALA A 185 -5.93 2.13 -7.79
CA ALA A 185 -5.61 1.15 -8.82
C ALA A 185 -6.62 -0.03 -8.81
N ASN A 186 -6.94 -0.56 -7.64
CA ASN A 186 -7.93 -1.63 -7.50
C ASN A 186 -9.31 -1.20 -8.01
N GLY A 187 -9.77 -0.01 -7.63
CA GLY A 187 -11.04 0.53 -8.12
C GLY A 187 -11.06 0.70 -9.65
N THR A 188 -9.92 1.00 -10.26
CA THR A 188 -9.80 1.07 -11.73
C THR A 188 -9.85 -0.33 -12.36
N SER A 189 -9.20 -1.32 -11.75
CA SER A 189 -9.29 -2.73 -12.15
C SER A 189 -10.75 -3.23 -12.11
N ASP A 190 -11.48 -2.92 -11.03
CA ASP A 190 -12.87 -3.30 -10.85
C ASP A 190 -13.79 -2.71 -11.95
N ASN A 191 -13.52 -1.47 -12.38
CA ASN A 191 -14.26 -0.83 -13.48
C ASN A 191 -14.09 -1.58 -14.80
N PHE A 192 -12.87 -2.05 -15.13
CA PHE A 192 -12.65 -2.92 -16.27
C PHE A 192 -13.36 -4.27 -16.12
N GLY A 193 -13.39 -4.83 -14.90
CA GLY A 193 -14.17 -6.02 -14.59
C GLY A 193 -15.67 -5.84 -14.86
N PHE A 194 -16.24 -4.68 -14.54
CA PHE A 194 -17.62 -4.35 -14.89
C PHE A 194 -17.82 -4.27 -16.42
N ASP A 195 -16.88 -3.68 -17.16
CA ASP A 195 -16.98 -3.58 -18.62
C ASP A 195 -16.92 -4.95 -19.33
N VAL A 196 -16.10 -5.88 -18.81
CA VAL A 196 -16.08 -7.30 -19.24
C VAL A 196 -17.46 -7.94 -19.13
N VAL A 197 -18.21 -7.65 -18.06
CA VAL A 197 -19.57 -8.16 -17.87
C VAL A 197 -20.51 -7.59 -18.96
N LEU A 198 -20.38 -6.31 -19.31
CA LEU A 198 -21.19 -5.70 -20.38
C LEU A 198 -20.90 -6.34 -21.74
N PHE A 199 -19.62 -6.55 -22.09
CA PHE A 199 -19.26 -7.25 -23.31
C PHE A 199 -19.79 -8.69 -23.33
N THR A 200 -19.76 -9.38 -22.18
CA THR A 200 -20.31 -10.74 -22.04
C THR A 200 -21.83 -10.77 -22.28
N VAL A 201 -22.57 -9.78 -21.76
CA VAL A 201 -24.01 -9.63 -22.04
C VAL A 201 -24.26 -9.41 -23.53
N SER A 202 -23.45 -8.55 -24.19
CA SER A 202 -23.53 -8.36 -25.64
C SER A 202 -23.26 -9.66 -26.42
N LEU A 203 -22.20 -10.39 -26.05
CA LEU A 203 -21.85 -11.69 -26.63
C LEU A 203 -23.02 -12.67 -26.53
N PHE A 204 -23.60 -12.79 -25.35
CA PHE A 204 -24.72 -13.67 -25.09
C PHE A 204 -25.95 -13.32 -25.96
N LEU A 205 -26.30 -12.04 -26.03
CA LEU A 205 -27.42 -11.56 -26.84
C LEU A 205 -27.20 -11.82 -28.34
N ALA A 206 -25.99 -11.58 -28.84
CA ALA A 206 -25.62 -11.86 -30.23
C ALA A 206 -25.63 -13.37 -30.54
N GLY A 207 -25.15 -14.20 -29.60
CA GLY A 207 -25.17 -15.66 -29.73
C GLY A 207 -26.58 -16.23 -29.77
N ILE A 208 -27.48 -15.77 -28.90
CA ILE A 208 -28.89 -16.17 -28.92
C ILE A 208 -29.59 -15.69 -30.19
N ALA A 209 -29.23 -14.52 -30.72
CA ALA A 209 -29.81 -14.01 -31.96
C ALA A 209 -29.59 -14.98 -33.14
N LEU A 210 -28.47 -15.70 -33.18
CA LEU A 210 -28.18 -16.72 -34.21
C LEU A 210 -29.08 -17.97 -34.10
N VAL A 211 -29.61 -18.27 -32.92
CA VAL A 211 -30.45 -19.46 -32.69
C VAL A 211 -31.89 -19.23 -33.21
N PHE A 212 -32.37 -18.00 -33.15
CA PHE A 212 -33.75 -17.68 -33.53
C PHE A 212 -33.95 -17.60 -35.04
N LYS A 213 -34.94 -18.35 -35.54
CA LYS A 213 -35.36 -18.33 -36.95
C LYS A 213 -36.48 -17.33 -37.26
N THR A 214 -37.05 -16.69 -36.24
CA THR A 214 -38.14 -15.69 -36.37
C THR A 214 -37.59 -14.27 -36.33
N ARG A 215 -38.46 -13.27 -36.56
CA ARG A 215 -38.08 -11.84 -36.53
C ARG A 215 -37.52 -11.37 -35.18
N ILE A 216 -37.72 -12.12 -34.09
CA ILE A 216 -37.17 -11.81 -32.77
C ILE A 216 -35.64 -11.77 -32.76
N ARG A 217 -34.99 -12.45 -33.72
CA ARG A 217 -33.53 -12.41 -33.91
C ARG A 217 -32.98 -10.99 -34.04
N TRP A 218 -33.73 -10.09 -34.68
CA TRP A 218 -33.35 -8.69 -34.83
C TRP A 218 -33.47 -7.89 -33.53
N ALA A 219 -34.41 -8.24 -32.65
CA ALA A 219 -34.55 -7.59 -31.36
C ALA A 219 -33.36 -7.92 -30.44
N PHE A 220 -32.96 -9.20 -30.38
CA PHE A 220 -31.77 -9.62 -29.63
C PHE A 220 -30.48 -9.04 -30.20
N LEU A 221 -30.34 -9.05 -31.54
CA LEU A 221 -29.17 -8.44 -32.20
C LEU A 221 -29.09 -6.93 -31.93
N GLY A 222 -30.21 -6.23 -32.03
CA GLY A 222 -30.28 -4.79 -31.75
C GLY A 222 -29.96 -4.46 -30.30
N LEU A 223 -30.52 -5.21 -29.34
CA LEU A 223 -30.22 -5.04 -27.92
C LEU A 223 -28.73 -5.33 -27.62
N GLY A 224 -28.19 -6.42 -28.18
CA GLY A 224 -26.77 -6.74 -28.07
C GLY A 224 -25.88 -5.62 -28.59
N PHE A 225 -26.22 -5.04 -29.75
CA PHE A 225 -25.50 -3.90 -30.30
C PHE A 225 -25.56 -2.66 -29.40
N VAL A 226 -26.71 -2.36 -28.79
CA VAL A 226 -26.84 -1.24 -27.84
C VAL A 226 -25.95 -1.46 -26.61
N VAL A 227 -25.95 -2.67 -26.05
CA VAL A 227 -25.07 -3.02 -24.92
C VAL A 227 -23.60 -2.91 -25.31
N PHE A 228 -23.23 -3.42 -26.49
CA PHE A 228 -21.86 -3.30 -27.03
C PHE A 228 -21.41 -1.85 -27.19
N ALA A 229 -22.26 -1.00 -27.77
CA ALA A 229 -21.95 0.41 -27.96
C ALA A 229 -21.79 1.13 -26.61
N GLY A 230 -22.63 0.78 -25.62
CA GLY A 230 -22.52 1.27 -24.25
C GLY A 230 -21.24 0.83 -23.54
N ALA A 231 -20.90 -0.45 -23.63
CA ALA A 231 -19.64 -1.02 -23.10
C ALA A 231 -18.43 -0.32 -23.73
N THR A 232 -18.40 -0.25 -25.06
CA THR A 232 -17.31 0.44 -25.79
C THR A 232 -17.18 1.90 -25.37
N ALA A 233 -18.30 2.63 -25.21
CA ALA A 233 -18.26 4.00 -24.74
C ALA A 233 -17.73 4.11 -23.30
N TYR A 234 -18.16 3.21 -22.41
CA TYR A 234 -17.70 3.15 -21.01
C TYR A 234 -16.22 2.79 -20.89
N LEU A 235 -15.71 1.84 -21.69
CA LEU A 235 -14.30 1.49 -21.79
C LEU A 235 -13.38 2.71 -22.00
N PHE A 236 -13.80 3.64 -22.85
CA PHE A 236 -13.05 4.86 -23.12
C PHE A 236 -13.13 5.91 -22.00
N THR A 237 -13.98 5.71 -20.98
CA THR A 237 -14.04 6.57 -19.80
C THR A 237 -13.14 6.12 -18.65
N ILE A 238 -12.76 4.84 -18.62
CA ILE A 238 -11.86 4.30 -17.60
C ILE A 238 -10.42 4.74 -17.91
N PRO A 239 -9.56 5.07 -16.93
CA PRO A 239 -8.13 5.29 -17.14
C PRO A 239 -7.40 4.01 -17.59
N TRP A 240 -6.55 4.13 -18.62
CA TRP A 240 -5.82 3.00 -19.19
C TRP A 240 -4.45 2.88 -18.50
N ALA A 241 -4.00 1.65 -18.28
CA ALA A 241 -2.74 1.35 -17.61
C ALA A 241 -1.51 1.57 -18.53
#